data_AF-A0A8X6NGX3-F1
#
_entry.id   AF-A0A8X6NGX3-F1
#
_cell.length_a   1.000
_cell.length_b   1.000
_cell.length_c   1.000
_cell.angle_alpha   90.00
_cell.angle_beta   90.00
_cell.angle_gamma   90.00
#
_symmetry.space_group_name_H-M   'P 1'
#
loop_
_entity.id
_entity.type
_entity.pdbx_description
1 polymer ?
#
loop_
_entity_poly.entity_id
_entity_poly.type
_entity_poly.pdbx_seq_one_letter_code
_entity_poly.pdbx_strand_id
1 'polypeptide(L)'
;MKEKPWINDILNLPDCPRSISVAVFRLTNGHDCLYAHRCRYRIVNSLAYQLYCSGMAMNANHFHVCSALTKSCIYSRFCEARHSLDNFTS
;
A
#
# COMPACT_ATOMS: atom_id res chain seq x y z
N MET A 1 22.27 -2.09 -20.02
CA MET A 1 22.32 -0.98 -19.03
C MET A 1 23.39 -1.34 -18.02
N LYS A 2 24.31 -0.43 -17.67
CA LYS A 2 25.27 -0.68 -16.57
C LYS A 2 24.49 -0.77 -15.26
N GLU A 3 24.67 -1.85 -14.51
CA GLU A 3 24.13 -1.95 -13.16
C GLU A 3 24.69 -0.82 -12.30
N LYS A 4 23.79 -0.17 -11.58
CA LYS A 4 24.11 0.91 -10.66
C LYS A 4 24.44 0.26 -9.32
N PRO A 5 25.68 0.36 -8.81
CA PRO A 5 26.10 -0.34 -7.59
C PRO A 5 25.19 -0.04 -6.38
N TRP A 6 24.70 1.20 -6.30
CA TRP A 6 23.82 1.67 -5.24
C TRP A 6 22.41 1.06 -5.25
N ILE A 7 21.99 0.38 -6.32
CA ILE A 7 20.67 -0.27 -6.33
C ILE A 7 20.63 -1.40 -5.29
N ASN A 8 21.71 -2.18 -5.19
CA ASN A 8 21.80 -3.24 -4.20
C ASN A 8 21.78 -2.68 -2.78
N ASP A 9 22.45 -1.55 -2.56
CA ASP A 9 22.45 -0.86 -1.26
C ASP A 9 21.03 -0.39 -0.89
N ILE A 10 20.25 0.13 -1.85
CA ILE A 10 18.85 0.52 -1.63
C ILE A 10 17.96 -0.69 -1.32
N LEU A 11 18.14 -1.81 -2.03
CA LEU A 11 17.35 -3.03 -1.80
C LEU A 11 17.63 -3.64 -0.42
N ASN A 12 18.83 -3.43 0.11
CA ASN A 12 19.24 -3.89 1.43
C ASN A 12 18.83 -2.96 2.58
N LEU A 13 18.26 -1.78 2.29
CA LEU A 13 17.79 -0.89 3.35
C LEU A 13 16.61 -1.52 4.08
N PRO A 14 16.61 -1.52 5.43
CA PRO A 14 15.47 -2.01 6.19
C PRO A 14 14.23 -1.18 5.86
N ASP A 15 13.13 -1.87 5.60
CA ASP A 15 11.88 -1.21 5.19
C ASP A 15 11.27 -0.39 6.34
N CYS A 16 11.40 -0.86 7.58
CA CYS A 16 11.10 -0.08 8.78
C CYS A 16 12.36 0.71 9.22
N PRO A 17 12.27 2.00 9.58
CA PRO A 17 11.07 2.82 9.83
C PRO A 17 10.52 3.55 8.59
N ARG A 18 11.17 3.41 7.43
CA ARG A 18 10.84 4.16 6.21
C ARG A 18 9.39 3.97 5.77
N SER A 19 8.88 2.75 5.75
CA SER A 19 7.51 2.45 5.31
C SER A 19 6.45 3.08 6.20
N ILE A 20 6.70 3.17 7.51
CA ILE A 20 5.83 3.87 8.45
C ILE A 20 5.83 5.38 8.17
N SER A 21 6.99 6.00 7.97
CA SER A 21 7.07 7.42 7.62
C SER A 21 6.33 7.74 6.32
N VAL A 22 6.44 6.86 5.31
CA VAL A 22 5.69 6.98 4.05
C VAL A 22 4.19 6.83 4.28
N ALA A 23 3.76 5.89 5.12
CA ALA A 23 2.35 5.68 5.47
C ALA A 23 1.77 6.93 6.14
N VAL A 24 2.47 7.49 7.12
CA VAL A 24 2.08 8.73 7.81
C VAL A 24 1.91 9.86 6.79
N PHE A 25 2.95 10.12 5.99
CA PHE A 25 2.93 11.20 5.00
C PHE A 25 1.75 11.07 4.02
N ARG A 26 1.53 9.87 3.47
CA ARG A 26 0.47 9.63 2.48
C ARG A 26 -0.93 9.76 3.07
N LEU A 27 -1.16 9.22 4.27
CA LEU A 27 -2.45 9.29 4.95
C LEU A 27 -2.77 10.72 5.39
N THR A 28 -1.80 11.45 5.94
CA THR A 28 -1.99 12.83 6.38
C THR A 28 -2.30 13.78 5.23
N ASN A 29 -1.62 13.64 4.09
CA ASN A 29 -1.81 14.55 2.96
C ASN A 29 -2.89 14.08 1.97
N GLY A 30 -3.53 12.93 2.20
CA GLY A 30 -4.52 12.36 1.26
C GLY A 30 -3.92 11.96 -0.10
N HIS A 31 -2.59 11.81 -0.19
CA HIS A 31 -1.84 11.57 -1.42
C HIS A 31 -1.82 10.09 -1.88
N ASP A 32 -2.78 9.28 -1.43
CA ASP A 32 -2.96 7.90 -1.94
C ASP A 32 -3.96 7.83 -3.11
N CYS A 33 -4.20 8.97 -3.75
CA CYS A 33 -5.09 9.12 -4.90
C CYS A 33 -4.77 8.17 -6.06
N LEU A 34 -3.49 7.85 -6.30
CA LEU A 34 -3.08 6.91 -7.35
C LEU A 34 -3.69 5.52 -7.13
N TYR A 35 -3.80 5.09 -5.87
CA TYR A 35 -4.31 3.77 -5.56
C TYR A 35 -5.85 3.74 -5.56
N ALA A 36 -6.49 4.78 -5.00
CA ALA A 36 -7.93 4.98 -5.17
C ALA A 36 -8.33 5.01 -6.66
N HIS A 37 -7.49 5.60 -7.51
CA HIS A 37 -7.63 5.58 -8.96
C HIS A 37 -7.49 4.15 -9.50
N ARG A 38 -6.42 3.42 -9.19
CA ARG A 38 -6.23 2.02 -9.66
C ARG A 38 -7.40 1.09 -9.28
N CYS A 39 -7.97 1.23 -8.09
CA CYS A 39 -9.18 0.48 -7.71
C CYS A 39 -10.42 0.90 -8.49
N ARG A 40 -10.63 2.21 -8.71
CA ARG A 40 -11.74 2.71 -9.55
C ARG A 40 -11.70 2.14 -10.97
N TYR A 41 -10.51 2.00 -11.55
CA TYR A 41 -10.33 1.46 -12.90
C TYR A 41 -10.15 -0.06 -12.95
N ARG A 42 -10.27 -0.78 -11.80
CA ARG A 42 -10.08 -2.24 -11.70
C ARG A 42 -8.75 -2.72 -12.31
N ILE A 43 -7.72 -1.88 -12.24
CA ILE A 43 -6.36 -2.19 -12.75
C ILE A 43 -5.59 -3.05 -11.72
N VAL A 44 -6.14 -3.22 -10.53
CA VAL A 44 -5.67 -4.19 -9.52
C VAL A 44 -6.30 -5.56 -9.79
N ASN A 45 -5.56 -6.64 -9.47
CA ASN A 45 -6.06 -8.00 -9.56
C ASN A 45 -7.46 -8.12 -8.93
N SER A 46 -8.36 -8.86 -9.60
CA SER A 46 -9.73 -9.15 -9.16
C SER A 46 -9.83 -9.55 -7.69
N LEU A 47 -8.88 -10.37 -7.21
CA LEU A 47 -8.87 -10.86 -5.84
C LEU A 47 -8.51 -9.75 -4.84
N ALA A 48 -7.54 -8.91 -5.16
CA ALA A 48 -7.17 -7.77 -4.32
C ALA A 48 -8.29 -6.71 -4.27
N TYR A 49 -8.97 -6.50 -5.40
CA TYR A 49 -10.16 -5.64 -5.46
C TYR A 49 -11.26 -6.14 -4.53
N GLN A 50 -11.52 -7.44 -4.50
CA GLN A 50 -12.53 -8.05 -3.63
C GLN A 50 -12.16 -7.98 -2.14
N LEU A 51 -10.89 -8.21 -1.80
CA LEU A 51 -10.43 -8.24 -0.41
C LEU A 51 -10.35 -6.85 0.23
N TYR A 52 -9.84 -5.86 -0.52
CA TYR A 52 -9.48 -4.57 0.06
C TYR A 52 -10.20 -3.38 -0.55
N CYS A 53 -10.86 -3.54 -1.69
CA CYS A 53 -11.33 -2.39 -2.45
C CYS A 53 -12.82 -2.41 -2.76
N SER A 54 -13.62 -3.33 -2.18
CA SER A 54 -15.10 -3.52 -2.20
C SER A 54 -16.02 -2.48 -2.88
N GLY A 55 -15.63 -1.92 -4.02
CA GLY A 55 -16.12 -0.64 -4.55
C GLY A 55 -15.63 0.63 -3.83
N MET A 56 -14.93 0.53 -2.69
CA MET A 56 -14.53 1.68 -1.86
C MET A 56 -13.08 2.12 -2.10
N ALA A 57 -12.85 3.43 -2.01
CA ALA A 57 -11.50 3.97 -2.04
C ALA A 57 -10.71 3.47 -0.81
N MET A 58 -9.53 2.87 -1.03
CA MET A 58 -8.56 2.54 0.04
C MET A 58 -7.92 3.83 0.58
N ASN A 59 -8.70 4.56 1.38
CA ASN A 59 -8.30 5.76 2.08
C ASN A 59 -8.20 5.48 3.59
N ALA A 60 -7.82 6.50 4.37
CA ALA A 60 -7.72 6.39 5.82
C ALA A 60 -8.99 5.80 6.48
N ASN A 61 -10.19 6.25 6.06
CA ASN A 61 -11.45 5.72 6.58
C ASN A 61 -11.61 4.23 6.31
N HIS A 62 -11.32 3.78 5.09
CA HIS A 62 -11.37 2.35 4.78
C HIS A 62 -10.37 1.55 5.64
N PHE A 63 -9.15 2.06 5.80
CA PHE A 63 -8.14 1.43 6.65
C PHE A 63 -8.54 1.36 8.13
N HIS A 64 -9.45 2.19 8.62
CA HIS A 64 -9.94 2.04 10.00
C HIS A 64 -10.90 0.85 10.17
N VAL A 65 -11.71 0.55 9.16
CA VAL A 65 -12.85 -0.38 9.30
C VAL A 65 -12.67 -1.69 8.52
N CYS A 66 -11.68 -1.78 7.64
CA CYS A 66 -11.47 -2.95 6.81
C CYS A 66 -11.16 -4.20 7.65
N SER A 67 -12.04 -5.20 7.64
CA SER A 67 -11.86 -6.44 8.41
C SER A 67 -10.80 -7.38 7.81
N ALA A 68 -10.44 -7.20 6.54
CA ALA A 68 -9.39 -7.98 5.88
C ALA A 68 -7.98 -7.66 6.38
N LEU A 69 -7.79 -6.52 7.07
CA LEU A 69 -6.51 -6.10 7.61
C LEU A 69 -6.37 -6.53 9.07
N THR A 70 -5.25 -7.17 9.41
CA THR A 70 -5.03 -7.75 10.74
C THR A 70 -4.26 -6.84 11.69
N LYS A 71 -3.57 -5.81 11.18
CA LYS A 71 -2.78 -4.91 12.03
C LYS A 71 -3.66 -3.96 12.85
N SER A 72 -3.13 -3.53 14.00
CA SER A 72 -3.85 -2.75 15.01
C SER A 72 -3.84 -1.24 14.74
N CYS A 73 -2.74 -0.67 14.25
CA CYS A 73 -2.65 0.76 13.95
C CYS A 73 -2.85 1.03 12.44
N ILE A 74 -3.37 2.22 12.12
CA ILE A 74 -3.70 2.60 10.74
C ILE A 74 -2.48 2.58 9.80
N TYR A 75 -1.29 2.95 10.30
CA TYR A 75 -0.06 2.96 9.50
C TYR A 75 0.39 1.55 9.15
N SER A 76 0.36 0.62 10.11
CA SER A 76 0.68 -0.78 9.86
C SER A 76 -0.36 -1.45 8.95
N ARG A 77 -1.64 -1.07 9.08
CA ARG A 77 -2.71 -1.51 8.17
C ARG A 77 -2.50 -1.01 6.74
N PHE A 78 -2.08 0.23 6.58
CA PHE A 78 -1.70 0.78 5.27
C PHE A 78 -0.54 0.00 4.64
N CYS A 79 0.53 -0.26 5.42
CA CYS A 79 1.66 -1.06 4.95
C CYS A 79 1.25 -2.49 4.58
N GLU A 80 0.44 -3.15 5.42
CA GLU A 80 -0.11 -4.51 5.18
C GLU A 80 -0.90 -4.57 3.88
N ALA A 81 -1.77 -3.58 3.66
CA ALA A 81 -2.57 -3.51 2.44
C ALA A 81 -1.68 -3.35 1.20
N ARG A 82 -0.68 -2.46 1.25
CA ARG A 82 0.28 -2.26 0.16
C ARG A 82 1.10 -3.52 -0.15
N HIS A 83 1.64 -4.18 0.87
CA HIS A 83 2.37 -5.44 0.67
C HIS A 83 1.49 -6.51 0.03
N SER A 84 0.26 -6.63 0.50
CA SER A 84 -0.71 -7.56 -0.08
C SER A 84 -0.93 -7.27 -1.56
N LEU A 85 -1.03 -6.00 -1.93
CA LEU A 85 -1.25 -5.58 -3.31
C LEU A 85 -0.07 -5.83 -4.23
N ASP A 86 1.14 -5.52 -3.78
CA ASP A 86 2.35 -5.74 -4.56
C ASP A 86 2.48 -7.25 -4.91
N ASN A 87 2.12 -8.13 -3.96
CA ASN A 87 2.07 -9.59 -4.17
C ASN A 87 1.02 -10.03 -5.22
N PHE A 88 -0.05 -9.28 -5.44
CA PHE A 88 -1.08 -9.60 -6.44
C PHE A 88 -0.80 -9.02 -7.84
N THR A 89 0.25 -8.20 -7.96
CA THR A 89 0.64 -7.53 -9.21
C THR A 89 1.94 -8.06 -9.81
N SER A 90 2.61 -8.99 -9.12
CA SER A 90 3.80 -9.71 -9.60
C SER A 90 3.45 -11.01 -10.33
#